data_AF-A0A964Q504-F1
#
_entry.id   AF-A0A964Q504-F1
#
_cell.length_a   1.000
_cell.length_b   1.000
_cell.length_c   1.000
_cell.angle_alpha   90.00
_cell.angle_beta   90.00
_cell.angle_gamma   90.00
#
_symmetry.space_group_name_H-M   'P 1'
#
loop_
_entity.id
_entity.type
_entity.pdbx_description
1 polymer ?
#
loop_
_entity_poly.entity_id
_entity_poly.type
_entity_poly.pdbx_seq_one_letter_code
_entity_poly.pdbx_strand_id
1 'polypeptide(L)'
;MKKDRAIIEYGAPIDPKVMIEPPDAMELELEAGHPGLGDPSYVPRRKHLFTLCRKHRLENLGPPVIHYLPEETGIWRQVSSKLDELHIQHACSIYLQAKEALGISAMEIPQLRDLSLRLERETNMRLVPAEGPLPYRTFYSYIAGRGFPVTQFMRHGSHPEFTPEPDMIHDCLGHVPPLMNHDYAEVLHLIGKAAFTTADPIQVLNLKRFSWFSIEFGLIEEAGGIKVFGAGILSSTGEIPFSLFSKEVARKPFVTAEVIETDYDPSRMQDHLFVIPSFAWLRAEIEQLIRKMKIPGM
;
A
#
# COMPACT_ATOMS: atom_id res chain seq x y z
N MET A 1 24.50 27.91 -5.04
CA MET A 1 23.59 27.51 -6.13
C MET A 1 23.58 26.00 -6.23
N LYS A 2 22.65 25.30 -5.55
CA LYS A 2 22.39 23.90 -5.88
C LYS A 2 21.75 23.92 -7.26
N LYS A 3 22.40 23.31 -8.26
CA LYS A 3 21.79 23.11 -9.57
C LYS A 3 20.44 22.43 -9.36
N ASP A 4 19.39 22.94 -10.00
CA ASP A 4 18.10 22.26 -10.14
C ASP A 4 18.34 20.90 -10.80
N ARG A 5 18.63 19.89 -9.98
CA ARG A 5 18.73 18.52 -10.44
C ARG A 5 17.30 18.11 -10.75
N ALA A 6 17.03 17.79 -12.01
CA ALA A 6 15.75 17.23 -12.40
C ALA A 6 15.43 16.05 -11.49
N ILE A 7 14.24 16.07 -10.90
CA ILE A 7 13.74 14.96 -10.09
C ILE A 7 13.25 13.92 -11.07
N ILE A 8 13.85 12.73 -11.01
CA ILE A 8 13.47 11.60 -11.84
C ILE A 8 12.67 10.62 -10.99
N GLU A 9 11.48 10.30 -11.47
CA GLU A 9 10.60 9.29 -10.93
C GLU A 9 10.05 8.47 -12.10
N TYR A 10 10.10 7.14 -12.00
CA TYR A 10 9.67 6.23 -13.05
C TYR A 10 10.44 6.43 -14.37
N GLY A 11 11.74 6.72 -14.27
CA GLY A 11 12.58 7.01 -15.43
C GLY A 11 12.27 8.33 -16.17
N ALA A 12 11.35 9.15 -15.65
CA ALA A 12 10.93 10.40 -16.26
C ALA A 12 11.13 11.61 -15.33
N PRO A 13 11.42 12.82 -15.86
CA PRO A 13 11.42 14.03 -15.06
C PRO A 13 10.00 14.36 -14.60
N ILE A 14 9.83 14.62 -13.30
CA ILE A 14 8.55 15.02 -12.71
C ILE A 14 8.58 16.49 -12.27
N ASP A 15 7.45 17.19 -12.42
CA ASP A 15 7.27 18.53 -11.86
C ASP A 15 7.24 18.42 -10.32
N PRO A 16 8.19 19.06 -9.61
CA PRO A 16 8.21 19.05 -8.15
C PRO A 16 6.91 19.55 -7.51
N LYS A 17 6.15 20.42 -8.19
CA LYS A 17 4.86 20.91 -7.69
C LYS A 17 3.80 19.83 -7.67
N VAL A 18 3.77 18.95 -8.68
CA VAL A 18 2.80 17.84 -8.76
C VAL A 18 3.02 16.83 -7.64
N MET A 19 4.27 16.64 -7.20
CA MET A 19 4.58 15.78 -6.05
C MET A 19 4.09 16.35 -4.72
N ILE A 20 4.05 17.67 -4.57
CA ILE A 20 3.70 18.33 -3.30
C ILE A 20 2.19 18.63 -3.23
N GLU A 21 1.56 19.03 -4.35
CA GLU A 21 0.13 19.39 -4.39
C GLU A 21 -0.58 18.77 -5.61
N PRO A 22 -0.80 17.45 -5.61
CA PRO A 22 -1.53 16.81 -6.70
C PRO A 22 -3.02 17.19 -6.66
N PRO A 23 -3.69 17.30 -7.83
CA PRO A 23 -5.12 17.61 -7.90
C PRO A 23 -5.95 16.48 -7.26
N ASP A 24 -6.98 16.85 -6.48
CA ASP A 24 -7.94 15.90 -5.93
C ASP A 24 -8.97 15.52 -7.00
N ALA A 25 -9.08 14.23 -7.29
CA ALA A 25 -10.07 13.73 -8.23
C ALA A 25 -11.48 13.93 -7.65
N MET A 26 -12.31 14.67 -8.37
CA MET A 26 -13.70 14.94 -7.96
C MET A 26 -14.69 13.90 -8.49
N GLU A 27 -14.28 13.15 -9.52
CA GLU A 27 -15.08 12.13 -10.20
C GLU A 27 -14.23 10.89 -10.46
N LEU A 28 -14.90 9.75 -10.62
CA LEU A 28 -14.26 8.51 -11.06
C LEU A 28 -14.03 8.57 -12.58
N GLU A 29 -12.75 8.49 -12.97
CA GLU A 29 -12.33 8.26 -14.34
C GLU A 29 -11.52 6.95 -14.40
N LEU A 30 -11.98 6.01 -15.23
CA LEU A 30 -11.23 4.78 -15.49
C LEU A 30 -10.29 5.02 -16.68
N GLU A 31 -9.03 4.67 -16.52
CA GLU A 31 -8.02 4.83 -17.56
C GLU A 31 -8.32 3.99 -18.82
N ALA A 32 -7.78 4.41 -19.96
CA ALA A 32 -7.87 3.64 -21.19
C ALA A 32 -7.21 2.26 -21.00
N GLY A 33 -7.93 1.19 -21.34
CA GLY A 33 -7.48 -0.18 -21.13
C GLY A 33 -7.83 -0.77 -19.76
N HIS A 34 -8.49 -0.01 -18.87
CA HIS A 34 -9.01 -0.56 -17.62
C HIS A 34 -9.97 -1.74 -17.90
N PRO A 35 -9.84 -2.92 -17.24
CA PRO A 35 -10.60 -4.13 -17.59
C PRO A 35 -12.13 -4.01 -17.54
N GLY A 36 -12.64 -3.13 -16.67
CA GLY A 36 -14.08 -2.82 -16.54
C GLY A 36 -14.53 -1.56 -17.29
N LEU A 37 -13.69 -0.98 -18.17
CA LEU A 37 -14.06 0.21 -18.94
C LEU A 37 -15.24 -0.10 -19.87
N GLY A 38 -16.31 0.68 -19.77
CA GLY A 38 -17.52 0.49 -20.57
C GLY A 38 -18.46 -0.61 -20.09
N ASP A 39 -18.13 -1.32 -19.01
CA ASP A 39 -19.01 -2.33 -18.43
C ASP A 39 -20.23 -1.67 -17.72
N PRO A 40 -21.47 -2.01 -18.12
CA PRO A 40 -22.68 -1.35 -17.65
C PRO A 40 -23.06 -1.68 -16.20
N SER A 41 -22.46 -2.71 -15.60
CA SER A 41 -22.62 -3.07 -14.19
C SER A 41 -21.49 -2.53 -13.31
N TYR A 42 -20.25 -2.67 -13.76
CA TYR A 42 -19.07 -2.31 -12.99
C TYR A 42 -18.91 -0.79 -12.86
N VAL A 43 -19.10 -0.02 -13.93
CA VAL A 43 -18.91 1.44 -13.88
C VAL A 43 -19.90 2.10 -12.91
N PRO A 44 -21.22 1.82 -12.94
CA PRO A 44 -22.13 2.35 -11.93
C PRO A 44 -21.80 1.90 -10.51
N ARG A 45 -21.38 0.64 -10.33
CA ARG A 45 -20.96 0.12 -9.01
C ARG A 45 -19.76 0.89 -8.47
N ARG A 46 -18.73 1.12 -9.30
CA ARG A 46 -17.54 1.92 -8.93
C ARG A 46 -17.90 3.37 -8.63
N LYS A 47 -18.75 4.01 -9.44
CA LYS A 47 -19.22 5.39 -9.16
C LYS A 47 -19.96 5.49 -7.82
N HIS A 48 -20.82 4.52 -7.51
CA HIS A 48 -21.51 4.47 -6.23
C HIS A 48 -20.52 4.36 -5.05
N LEU A 49 -19.58 3.41 -5.13
CA LEU A 49 -18.57 3.22 -4.08
C LEU A 49 -17.65 4.45 -3.95
N PHE A 50 -17.27 5.08 -5.06
CA PHE A 50 -16.51 6.33 -5.07
C PHE A 50 -17.23 7.42 -4.26
N THR A 51 -18.50 7.71 -4.59
CA THR A 51 -19.28 8.73 -3.89
C THR A 51 -19.44 8.40 -2.40
N LEU A 52 -19.72 7.13 -2.07
CA LEU A 52 -19.92 6.68 -0.70
C LEU A 52 -18.64 6.80 0.14
N CYS A 53 -17.51 6.26 -0.35
CA CYS A 53 -16.22 6.33 0.33
C CYS A 53 -15.75 7.78 0.49
N ARG A 54 -15.89 8.61 -0.56
CA ARG A 54 -15.53 10.03 -0.50
C ARG A 54 -16.32 10.77 0.57
N LYS A 55 -17.64 10.56 0.63
CA LYS A 55 -18.50 11.13 1.68
C LYS A 55 -18.00 10.73 3.07
N HIS A 56 -17.81 9.43 3.30
CA HIS A 56 -17.36 8.92 4.59
C HIS A 56 -15.98 9.45 5.00
N ARG A 57 -15.08 9.61 4.05
CA ARG A 57 -13.74 10.16 4.26
C ARG A 57 -13.79 11.62 4.68
N LEU A 58 -14.54 12.44 3.94
CA LEU A 58 -14.64 13.89 4.18
C LEU A 58 -15.44 14.23 5.44
N GLU A 59 -16.45 13.42 5.78
CA GLU A 59 -17.26 13.56 7.00
C GLU A 59 -16.69 12.82 8.21
N ASN A 60 -15.52 12.16 8.07
CA ASN A 60 -14.85 11.39 9.12
C ASN A 60 -15.75 10.32 9.79
N LEU A 61 -16.49 9.56 8.98
CA LEU A 61 -17.46 8.55 9.43
C LEU A 61 -16.88 7.12 9.56
N GLY A 62 -15.58 6.96 9.34
CA GLY A 62 -14.93 5.67 9.18
C GLY A 62 -15.41 4.89 7.94
N PRO A 63 -14.89 3.68 7.68
CA PRO A 63 -15.26 2.91 6.50
C PRO A 63 -16.78 2.63 6.48
N PRO A 64 -17.51 2.88 5.37
CA PRO A 64 -18.90 2.47 5.23
C PRO A 64 -19.05 0.95 5.35
N VAL A 65 -20.24 0.50 5.75
CA VAL A 65 -20.62 -0.92 5.62
C VAL A 65 -21.05 -1.15 4.18
N ILE A 66 -20.43 -2.13 3.51
CA ILE A 66 -20.70 -2.44 2.11
C ILE A 66 -21.45 -3.76 2.00
N HIS A 67 -22.60 -3.71 1.33
CA HIS A 67 -23.25 -4.92 0.83
C HIS A 67 -22.55 -5.31 -0.48
N TYR A 68 -21.64 -6.28 -0.39
CA TYR A 68 -20.95 -6.83 -1.55
C TYR A 68 -21.88 -7.70 -2.40
N LEU A 69 -21.74 -7.59 -3.71
CA LEU A 69 -22.48 -8.39 -4.67
C LEU A 69 -21.96 -9.84 -4.67
N PRO A 70 -22.78 -10.83 -5.07
CA PRO A 70 -22.31 -12.21 -5.21
C PRO A 70 -21.11 -12.35 -6.14
N GLU A 71 -21.05 -11.55 -7.21
CA GLU A 71 -19.92 -11.50 -8.14
C GLU A 71 -18.63 -11.01 -7.47
N GLU A 72 -18.70 -9.89 -6.72
CA GLU A 72 -17.59 -9.34 -5.95
C GLU A 72 -17.05 -10.38 -4.94
N THR A 73 -17.95 -11.08 -4.26
CA THR A 73 -17.62 -12.16 -3.32
C THR A 73 -16.97 -13.35 -4.05
N GLY A 74 -17.43 -13.68 -5.26
CA GLY A 74 -16.84 -14.71 -6.11
C GLY A 74 -15.39 -14.38 -6.49
N ILE A 75 -15.12 -13.14 -6.89
CA ILE A 75 -13.77 -12.65 -7.23
C ILE A 75 -12.86 -12.73 -5.99
N TRP A 76 -13.32 -12.25 -4.83
CA TRP A 76 -12.58 -12.35 -3.58
C TRP A 76 -12.20 -13.79 -3.26
N ARG A 77 -13.16 -14.72 -3.31
CA ARG A 77 -12.90 -16.14 -3.04
C ARG A 77 -11.88 -16.73 -3.99
N GLN A 78 -12.01 -16.44 -5.28
CA GLN A 78 -11.10 -16.96 -6.30
C GLN A 78 -9.65 -16.49 -6.09
N VAL A 79 -9.45 -15.20 -5.82
CA VAL A 79 -8.11 -14.62 -5.69
C VAL A 79 -7.52 -14.91 -4.32
N SER A 80 -8.29 -14.70 -3.25
CA SER A 80 -7.83 -14.88 -1.87
C SER A 80 -7.48 -16.33 -1.57
N SER A 81 -8.17 -17.31 -2.15
CA SER A 81 -7.80 -18.73 -1.94
C SER A 81 -6.42 -19.04 -2.49
N LYS A 82 -6.08 -18.51 -3.68
CA LYS A 82 -4.74 -18.68 -4.27
C LYS A 82 -3.67 -17.94 -3.46
N LEU A 83 -3.99 -16.73 -2.99
CA LEU A 83 -3.10 -15.96 -2.15
C LEU A 83 -2.88 -16.64 -0.79
N ASP A 84 -3.89 -17.23 -0.17
CA ASP A 84 -3.77 -17.95 1.10
C ASP A 84 -2.76 -19.10 1.01
N GLU A 85 -2.83 -19.91 -0.06
CA GLU A 85 -1.86 -20.99 -0.32
C GLU A 85 -0.42 -20.47 -0.42
N LEU A 86 -0.23 -19.32 -1.07
CA LEU A 86 1.07 -18.66 -1.21
C LEU A 86 1.53 -18.02 0.11
N HIS A 87 0.63 -17.36 0.84
CA HIS A 87 0.93 -16.70 2.10
C HIS A 87 1.44 -17.69 3.14
N ILE A 88 0.78 -18.85 3.28
CA ILE A 88 1.19 -19.91 4.22
C ILE A 88 2.65 -20.33 3.98
N GLN A 89 3.10 -20.33 2.73
CA GLN A 89 4.44 -20.76 2.36
C GLN A 89 5.47 -19.62 2.41
N HIS A 90 5.06 -18.40 2.10
CA HIS A 90 5.98 -17.34 1.69
C HIS A 90 5.84 -16.01 2.44
N ALA A 91 4.71 -15.74 3.07
CA ALA A 91 4.57 -14.55 3.91
C ALA A 91 5.32 -14.73 5.24
N CYS A 92 5.72 -13.63 5.86
CA CYS A 92 6.34 -13.67 7.19
C CYS A 92 5.32 -14.07 8.27
N SER A 93 5.81 -14.65 9.37
CA SER A 93 4.95 -15.11 10.46
C SER A 93 4.12 -13.99 11.10
N ILE A 94 4.65 -12.77 11.17
CA ILE A 94 3.94 -11.59 11.69
C ILE A 94 2.68 -11.31 10.86
N TYR A 95 2.80 -11.38 9.53
CA TYR A 95 1.66 -11.21 8.62
C TYR A 95 0.60 -12.29 8.85
N LEU A 96 1.01 -13.56 8.90
CA LEU A 96 0.10 -14.70 9.06
C LEU A 96 -0.68 -14.63 10.37
N GLN A 97 0.01 -14.36 11.48
CA GLN A 97 -0.61 -14.21 12.81
C GLN A 97 -1.59 -13.02 12.84
N ALA A 98 -1.21 -11.89 12.23
CA ALA A 98 -2.08 -10.73 12.17
C ALA A 98 -3.33 -10.97 11.34
N LYS A 99 -3.19 -11.62 10.17
CA LYS A 99 -4.30 -11.97 9.28
C LYS A 99 -5.30 -12.88 9.99
N GLU A 100 -4.81 -13.89 10.71
CA GLU A 100 -5.63 -14.77 11.55
C GLU A 100 -6.33 -14.00 12.68
N ALA A 101 -5.59 -13.16 13.42
CA ALA A 101 -6.15 -12.36 14.52
C ALA A 101 -7.22 -11.33 14.09
N LEU A 102 -7.15 -10.89 12.83
CA LEU A 102 -8.14 -10.02 12.20
C LEU A 102 -9.34 -10.80 11.63
N GLY A 103 -9.29 -12.13 11.60
CA GLY A 103 -10.36 -12.97 11.05
C GLY A 103 -10.52 -12.83 9.53
N ILE A 104 -9.47 -12.40 8.82
CA ILE A 104 -9.51 -12.26 7.37
C ILE A 104 -9.41 -13.66 6.75
N SER A 105 -10.42 -14.05 5.98
CA SER A 105 -10.50 -15.37 5.35
C SER A 105 -10.73 -15.25 3.84
N ALA A 106 -10.39 -16.30 3.09
CA ALA A 106 -10.72 -16.37 1.67
C ALA A 106 -12.23 -16.45 1.38
N MET A 107 -13.08 -16.76 2.37
CA MET A 107 -14.50 -17.07 2.12
C MET A 107 -15.41 -15.84 2.05
N GLU A 108 -15.13 -14.81 2.84
CA GLU A 108 -15.99 -13.63 2.93
C GLU A 108 -15.14 -12.36 2.86
N ILE A 109 -15.64 -11.35 2.15
CA ILE A 109 -15.00 -10.04 2.11
C ILE A 109 -15.20 -9.38 3.48
N PRO A 110 -14.13 -9.05 4.22
CA PRO A 110 -14.27 -8.46 5.54
C PRO A 110 -14.78 -7.02 5.45
N GLN A 111 -15.54 -6.58 6.45
CA GLN A 111 -15.92 -5.18 6.58
C GLN A 111 -14.75 -4.37 7.16
N LEU A 112 -14.24 -3.39 6.42
CA LEU A 112 -13.14 -2.55 6.88
C LEU A 112 -13.48 -1.77 8.17
N ARG A 113 -14.78 -1.54 8.44
CA ARG A 113 -15.25 -0.96 9.69
C ARG A 113 -14.83 -1.79 10.91
N ASP A 114 -14.99 -3.11 10.83
CA ASP A 114 -14.68 -4.02 11.93
C ASP A 114 -13.16 -4.19 12.08
N LEU A 115 -12.45 -4.28 10.96
CA LEU A 115 -10.98 -4.31 10.96
C LEU A 115 -10.40 -3.03 11.57
N SER A 116 -10.95 -1.86 11.25
CA SER A 116 -10.52 -0.58 11.82
C SER A 116 -10.67 -0.55 13.34
N LEU A 117 -11.78 -1.05 13.88
CA LEU A 117 -11.99 -1.12 15.33
C LEU A 117 -10.96 -2.03 16.01
N ARG A 118 -10.52 -3.09 15.34
CA ARG A 118 -9.47 -3.96 15.87
C ARG A 118 -8.10 -3.27 15.86
N LEU A 119 -7.76 -2.60 14.76
CA LEU A 119 -6.52 -1.83 14.64
C LEU A 119 -6.42 -0.68 15.64
N GLU A 120 -7.53 0.02 15.92
CA GLU A 120 -7.55 1.13 16.87
C GLU A 120 -7.18 0.65 18.28
N ARG A 121 -7.66 -0.55 18.66
CA ARG A 121 -7.35 -1.17 19.94
C ARG A 121 -5.92 -1.67 20.03
N GLU A 122 -5.38 -2.19 18.92
CA GLU A 122 -4.06 -2.82 18.91
C GLU A 122 -2.94 -1.78 18.77
N THR A 123 -2.98 -0.94 17.74
CA THR A 123 -1.86 -0.07 17.35
C THR A 123 -2.24 1.40 17.24
N ASN A 124 -3.46 1.76 17.66
CA ASN A 124 -4.04 3.10 17.50
C ASN A 124 -4.07 3.55 16.03
N MET A 125 -4.06 2.59 15.10
CA MET A 125 -4.28 2.82 13.68
C MET A 125 -5.76 2.71 13.37
N ARG A 126 -6.25 3.51 12.43
CA ARG A 126 -7.61 3.37 11.88
C ARG A 126 -7.58 3.28 10.37
N LEU A 127 -8.62 2.70 9.79
CA LEU A 127 -8.79 2.66 8.35
C LEU A 127 -9.62 3.88 7.89
N VAL A 128 -9.17 4.52 6.83
CA VAL A 128 -9.84 5.66 6.22
C VAL A 128 -10.36 5.20 4.85
N PRO A 129 -11.66 5.29 4.56
CA PRO A 129 -12.15 4.86 3.25
C PRO A 129 -11.58 5.77 2.16
N ALA A 130 -10.95 5.17 1.15
CA ALA A 130 -10.50 5.85 -0.05
C ALA A 130 -11.47 5.53 -1.21
N GLU A 131 -11.86 6.55 -1.94
CA GLU A 131 -12.69 6.42 -3.14
C GLU A 131 -11.93 5.92 -4.38
N GLY A 132 -10.60 5.91 -4.30
CA GLY A 132 -9.64 5.58 -5.35
C GLY A 132 -8.25 6.09 -4.95
N PRO A 133 -7.31 6.21 -5.90
CA PRO A 133 -6.01 6.80 -5.66
C PRO A 133 -6.15 8.22 -5.09
N LEU A 134 -5.60 8.44 -3.89
CA LEU A 134 -5.62 9.76 -3.27
C LEU A 134 -4.39 10.57 -3.69
N PRO A 135 -4.51 11.91 -3.81
CA PRO A 135 -3.37 12.78 -3.98
C PRO A 135 -2.33 12.53 -2.87
N TYR A 136 -1.05 12.45 -3.23
CA TYR A 136 0.06 12.17 -2.32
C TYR A 136 -0.04 12.88 -0.96
N ARG A 137 -0.19 14.20 -0.96
CA ARG A 137 -0.27 14.98 0.28
C ARG A 137 -1.53 14.65 1.10
N THR A 138 -2.66 14.42 0.44
CA THR A 138 -3.90 13.97 1.09
C THR A 138 -3.71 12.59 1.72
N PHE A 139 -3.17 11.63 0.98
CA PHE A 139 -2.87 10.28 1.45
C PHE A 139 -2.01 10.31 2.73
N TYR A 140 -0.86 10.99 2.69
CA TYR A 140 0.05 11.03 3.84
C TYR A 140 -0.45 11.91 5.00
N SER A 141 -1.34 12.87 4.76
CA SER A 141 -2.00 13.61 5.85
C SER A 141 -2.83 12.71 6.76
N TYR A 142 -3.52 11.70 6.17
CA TYR A 142 -4.25 10.72 6.96
C TYR A 142 -3.29 9.81 7.71
N ILE A 143 -2.23 9.34 7.06
CA ILE A 143 -1.24 8.44 7.68
C ILE A 143 -0.50 9.14 8.82
N ALA A 144 -0.18 10.43 8.67
CA ALA A 144 0.33 11.27 9.74
C ALA A 144 -0.60 11.29 10.97
N GLY A 145 -1.92 11.18 10.76
CA GLY A 145 -2.93 11.06 11.80
C GLY A 145 -3.27 9.61 12.21
N ARG A 146 -2.41 8.63 11.89
CA ARG A 146 -2.64 7.18 12.08
C ARG A 146 -3.88 6.63 11.36
N GLY A 147 -4.33 7.31 10.32
CA GLY A 147 -5.38 6.83 9.42
C GLY A 147 -4.75 6.27 8.14
N PHE A 148 -4.90 4.97 7.88
CA PHE A 148 -4.41 4.37 6.64
C PHE A 148 -5.55 4.36 5.59
N PRO A 149 -5.42 5.08 4.46
CA PRO A 149 -6.43 5.06 3.41
C PRO A 149 -6.53 3.69 2.73
N VAL A 150 -7.76 3.20 2.54
CA VAL A 150 -8.06 1.87 1.97
C VAL A 150 -9.28 1.92 1.07
N THR A 151 -9.18 1.35 -0.11
CA THR A 151 -10.26 1.18 -1.07
C THR A 151 -11.17 0.02 -0.68
N GLN A 152 -12.43 0.08 -1.12
CA GLN A 152 -13.44 -0.95 -0.82
C GLN A 152 -14.10 -1.56 -2.06
N PHE A 153 -13.70 -1.14 -3.26
CA PHE A 153 -14.17 -1.78 -4.48
C PHE A 153 -13.34 -3.01 -4.80
N MET A 154 -13.97 -4.00 -5.44
CA MET A 154 -13.26 -5.14 -6.01
C MET A 154 -12.78 -4.79 -7.43
N ARG A 155 -11.62 -5.33 -7.83
CA ARG A 155 -11.21 -5.37 -9.24
C ARG A 155 -12.26 -6.03 -10.13
N HIS A 156 -12.16 -5.78 -11.42
CA HIS A 156 -13.05 -6.38 -12.41
C HIS A 156 -12.78 -7.88 -12.60
N GLY A 157 -13.83 -8.68 -12.75
CA GLY A 157 -13.75 -10.16 -12.80
C GLY A 157 -13.11 -10.74 -14.06
N SER A 158 -12.88 -9.94 -15.12
CA SER A 158 -12.24 -10.44 -16.35
C SER A 158 -10.74 -10.73 -16.22
N HIS A 159 -10.07 -10.12 -15.24
CA HIS A 159 -8.64 -10.29 -14.95
C HIS A 159 -8.41 -10.35 -13.43
N PRO A 160 -8.92 -11.38 -12.73
CA PRO A 160 -8.90 -11.44 -11.28
C PRO A 160 -7.48 -11.45 -10.69
N GLU A 161 -6.48 -11.89 -11.44
CA GLU A 161 -5.06 -11.86 -11.06
C GLU A 161 -4.39 -10.49 -11.20
N PHE A 162 -5.02 -9.51 -11.85
CA PHE A 162 -4.43 -8.21 -12.17
C PHE A 162 -5.33 -7.05 -11.72
N THR A 163 -4.73 -5.98 -11.25
CA THR A 163 -5.41 -4.70 -11.05
C THR A 163 -4.46 -3.54 -11.38
N PRO A 164 -4.89 -2.54 -12.17
CA PRO A 164 -4.07 -1.36 -12.47
C PRO A 164 -4.10 -0.33 -11.33
N GLU A 165 -5.02 -0.47 -10.38
CA GLU A 165 -5.20 0.41 -9.23
C GLU A 165 -5.36 -0.43 -7.94
N PRO A 166 -4.98 0.09 -6.76
CA PRO A 166 -5.23 -0.60 -5.51
C PRO A 166 -6.73 -0.84 -5.32
N ASP A 167 -7.10 -2.09 -5.08
CA ASP A 167 -8.47 -2.54 -4.82
C ASP A 167 -8.57 -3.16 -3.42
N MET A 168 -9.77 -3.61 -3.04
CA MET A 168 -10.02 -4.24 -1.75
C MET A 168 -9.11 -5.45 -1.48
N ILE A 169 -8.72 -6.22 -2.50
CA ILE A 169 -7.75 -7.32 -2.35
C ILE A 169 -6.38 -6.76 -1.99
N HIS A 170 -5.90 -5.76 -2.73
CA HIS A 170 -4.61 -5.13 -2.46
C HIS A 170 -4.54 -4.50 -1.07
N ASP A 171 -5.48 -3.60 -0.77
CA ASP A 171 -5.44 -2.86 0.49
C ASP A 171 -5.71 -3.77 1.69
N CYS A 172 -6.73 -4.62 1.62
CA CYS A 172 -7.10 -5.47 2.74
C CYS A 172 -6.11 -6.61 2.96
N LEU A 173 -5.63 -7.30 1.91
CA LEU A 173 -4.70 -8.42 2.12
C LEU A 173 -3.26 -7.97 2.21
N GLY A 174 -2.87 -6.89 1.54
CA GLY A 174 -1.50 -6.40 1.54
C GLY A 174 -1.18 -5.55 2.76
N HIS A 175 -1.96 -4.50 3.00
CA HIS A 175 -1.62 -3.47 3.99
C HIS A 175 -2.21 -3.69 5.38
N VAL A 176 -3.45 -4.19 5.47
CA VAL A 176 -4.17 -4.21 6.74
C VAL A 176 -3.53 -5.14 7.80
N PRO A 177 -3.09 -6.38 7.50
CA PRO A 177 -2.54 -7.25 8.53
C PRO A 177 -1.25 -6.71 9.17
N PRO A 178 -0.25 -6.21 8.41
CA PRO A 178 0.94 -5.61 9.00
C PRO A 178 0.66 -4.45 9.98
N LEU A 179 -0.47 -3.74 9.86
CA LEU A 179 -0.86 -2.66 10.79
C LEU A 179 -1.13 -3.15 12.22
N MET A 180 -1.28 -4.45 12.45
CA MET A 180 -1.36 -5.03 13.81
C MET A 180 -0.01 -5.02 14.54
N ASN A 181 1.11 -4.78 13.85
CA ASN A 181 2.42 -4.69 14.45
C ASN A 181 2.78 -3.24 14.82
N HIS A 182 3.18 -3.00 16.07
CA HIS A 182 3.48 -1.65 16.57
C HIS A 182 4.62 -0.95 15.83
N ASP A 183 5.69 -1.66 15.46
CA ASP A 183 6.82 -1.04 14.75
C ASP A 183 6.44 -0.72 13.30
N TYR A 184 5.69 -1.61 12.63
CA TYR A 184 5.18 -1.34 11.29
C TYR A 184 4.21 -0.16 11.27
N ALA A 185 3.28 -0.10 12.22
CA ALA A 185 2.37 1.02 12.39
C ALA A 185 3.11 2.34 12.65
N GLU A 186 4.19 2.30 13.44
CA GLU A 186 5.03 3.46 13.69
C GLU A 186 5.82 3.89 12.44
N VAL A 187 6.37 2.95 11.67
CA VAL A 187 7.04 3.24 10.38
C VAL A 187 6.10 4.03 9.48
N LEU A 188 4.87 3.55 9.28
CA LEU A 188 3.88 4.25 8.46
C LEU A 188 3.56 5.64 9.01
N HIS A 189 3.29 5.75 10.31
CA HIS A 189 3.03 7.04 10.95
C HIS A 189 4.17 8.04 10.74
N LEU A 190 5.43 7.61 10.89
CA LEU A 190 6.62 8.44 10.69
C LEU A 190 6.78 8.84 9.23
N ILE A 191 6.61 7.92 8.28
CA ILE A 191 6.63 8.24 6.84
C ILE A 191 5.57 9.28 6.53
N GLY A 192 4.33 9.08 6.99
CA GLY A 192 3.24 10.02 6.72
C GLY A 192 3.43 11.38 7.34
N LYS A 193 3.87 11.43 8.60
CA LYS A 193 4.18 12.70 9.26
C LYS A 193 5.31 13.43 8.53
N ALA A 194 6.35 12.73 8.11
CA ALA A 194 7.47 13.29 7.37
C ALA A 194 7.05 13.81 5.99
N ALA A 195 6.33 13.00 5.22
CA ALA A 195 5.87 13.31 3.88
C ALA A 195 4.87 14.47 3.85
N PHE A 196 4.01 14.56 4.87
CA PHE A 196 3.05 15.65 5.01
C PHE A 196 3.71 16.97 5.42
N THR A 197 4.78 16.90 6.21
CA THR A 197 5.46 18.08 6.79
C THR A 197 6.50 18.67 5.86
N THR A 198 7.23 17.85 5.10
CA THR A 198 8.29 18.34 4.24
C THR A 198 7.74 19.09 3.01
N ALA A 199 8.38 20.22 2.69
CA ALA A 199 8.16 20.96 1.45
C ALA A 199 9.31 20.73 0.45
N ASP A 200 10.30 19.89 0.81
CA ASP A 200 11.42 19.54 -0.06
C ASP A 200 11.05 18.33 -0.93
N PRO A 201 10.92 18.51 -2.26
CA PRO A 201 10.49 17.44 -3.14
C PRO A 201 11.51 16.30 -3.25
N ILE A 202 12.79 16.51 -2.91
CA ILE A 202 13.77 15.42 -2.80
C ILE A 202 13.50 14.57 -1.56
N GLN A 203 13.10 15.19 -0.44
CA GLN A 203 12.74 14.46 0.77
C GLN A 203 11.45 13.65 0.56
N VAL A 204 10.48 14.22 -0.18
CA VAL A 204 9.29 13.51 -0.64
C VAL A 204 9.67 12.27 -1.47
N LEU A 205 10.54 12.43 -2.47
CA LEU A 205 10.99 11.29 -3.29
C LEU A 205 11.70 10.21 -2.47
N ASN A 206 12.56 10.61 -1.53
CA ASN A 206 13.26 9.66 -0.66
C ASN A 206 12.27 8.85 0.20
N LEU A 207 11.24 9.50 0.73
CA LEU A 207 10.18 8.83 1.50
C LEU A 207 9.33 7.90 0.61
N LYS A 208 9.03 8.30 -0.63
CA LYS A 208 8.36 7.45 -1.63
C LYS A 208 9.14 6.18 -1.89
N ARG A 209 10.43 6.30 -2.18
CA ARG A 209 11.31 5.15 -2.44
C ARG A 209 11.47 4.27 -1.20
N PHE A 210 11.62 4.86 -0.03
CA PHE A 210 11.65 4.11 1.22
C PHE A 210 10.35 3.31 1.39
N SER A 211 9.18 3.92 1.17
CA SER A 211 7.88 3.24 1.25
C SER A 211 7.74 2.15 0.18
N TRP A 212 8.15 2.42 -1.07
CA TRP A 212 8.08 1.45 -2.16
C TRP A 212 8.88 0.19 -1.85
N PHE A 213 10.15 0.34 -1.51
CA PHE A 213 11.05 -0.79 -1.26
C PHE A 213 10.91 -1.42 0.13
N SER A 214 9.95 -0.96 0.95
CA SER A 214 9.60 -1.59 2.21
C SER A 214 8.10 -1.93 2.29
N ILE A 215 7.24 -0.94 2.43
CA ILE A 215 5.79 -1.13 2.62
C ILE A 215 5.14 -1.82 1.40
N GLU A 216 5.50 -1.44 0.17
CA GLU A 216 4.90 -2.03 -1.04
C GLU A 216 5.60 -3.33 -1.47
N PHE A 217 6.92 -3.32 -1.56
CA PHE A 217 7.74 -4.39 -2.14
C PHE A 217 8.87 -4.85 -1.20
N GLY A 218 8.61 -4.87 0.11
CA GLY A 218 9.58 -5.29 1.11
C GLY A 218 9.64 -6.81 1.32
N LEU A 219 10.87 -7.28 1.53
CA LEU A 219 11.19 -8.63 1.98
C LEU A 219 11.78 -8.59 3.39
N ILE A 220 11.62 -9.66 4.16
CA ILE A 220 12.10 -9.75 5.54
C ILE A 220 12.85 -11.06 5.78
N GLU A 221 13.92 -11.00 6.57
CA GLU A 221 14.63 -12.20 7.05
C GLU A 221 13.81 -12.90 8.14
N GLU A 222 13.60 -14.21 7.99
CA GLU A 222 12.90 -15.02 8.99
C GLU A 222 13.42 -16.46 8.96
N ALA A 223 13.79 -16.98 10.13
CA ALA A 223 14.26 -18.36 10.31
C ALA A 223 15.38 -18.78 9.32
N GLY A 224 16.29 -17.86 8.97
CA GLY A 224 17.40 -18.10 8.05
C GLY A 224 17.01 -18.08 6.56
N GLY A 225 15.76 -17.73 6.24
CA GLY A 225 15.28 -17.52 4.87
C GLY A 225 14.73 -16.11 4.65
N ILE A 226 14.26 -15.87 3.43
CA ILE A 226 13.60 -14.62 3.04
C ILE A 226 12.09 -14.87 2.93
N LYS A 227 11.29 -13.96 3.51
CA LYS A 227 9.84 -13.95 3.49
C LYS A 227 9.30 -12.63 2.95
N VAL A 228 8.04 -12.61 2.57
CA VAL A 228 7.34 -11.44 2.05
C VAL A 228 6.58 -10.72 3.16
N PHE A 229 6.67 -9.38 3.17
CA PHE A 229 5.74 -8.53 3.93
C PHE A 229 5.18 -7.33 3.14
N GLY A 230 5.78 -7.00 1.98
CA GLY A 230 5.32 -5.89 1.15
C GLY A 230 3.94 -6.13 0.56
N ALA A 231 3.07 -5.13 0.65
CA ALA A 231 1.66 -5.22 0.26
C ALA A 231 1.43 -5.50 -1.24
N GLY A 232 2.20 -4.86 -2.12
CA GLY A 232 2.20 -5.12 -3.56
C GLY A 232 2.56 -6.56 -3.90
N ILE A 233 3.50 -7.16 -3.15
CA ILE A 233 3.85 -8.58 -3.32
C ILE A 233 2.75 -9.48 -2.72
N LEU A 234 2.32 -9.23 -1.48
CA LEU A 234 1.30 -10.03 -0.78
C LEU A 234 -0.05 -10.08 -1.51
N SER A 235 -0.36 -9.09 -2.33
CA SER A 235 -1.62 -8.99 -3.05
C SER A 235 -1.58 -9.49 -4.50
N SER A 236 -0.44 -10.03 -4.93
CA SER A 236 -0.22 -10.49 -6.30
C SER A 236 0.27 -11.94 -6.33
N THR A 237 -0.53 -12.81 -6.96
CA THR A 237 -0.20 -14.24 -7.10
C THR A 237 1.05 -14.47 -7.93
N GLY A 238 1.40 -13.53 -8.81
CA GLY A 238 2.61 -13.59 -9.64
C GLY A 238 3.85 -13.03 -8.95
N GLU A 239 3.72 -11.93 -8.22
CA GLU A 239 4.87 -11.29 -7.56
C GLU A 239 5.43 -12.12 -6.40
N ILE A 240 4.61 -12.87 -5.65
CA ILE A 240 5.13 -13.72 -4.56
C ILE A 240 6.21 -14.70 -5.06
N PRO A 241 5.95 -15.59 -6.04
CA PRO A 241 6.99 -16.49 -6.52
C PRO A 241 8.10 -15.77 -7.30
N PHE A 242 7.78 -14.70 -8.05
CA PHE A 242 8.78 -13.94 -8.80
C PHE A 242 9.79 -13.28 -7.85
N SER A 243 9.31 -12.52 -6.87
CA SER A 243 10.11 -11.83 -5.86
C SER A 243 10.98 -12.76 -5.03
N LEU A 244 10.63 -14.03 -4.85
CA LEU A 244 11.40 -15.00 -4.03
C LEU A 244 12.30 -15.95 -4.81
N PHE A 245 11.91 -16.38 -6.02
CA PHE A 245 12.58 -17.48 -6.72
C PHE A 245 13.14 -17.11 -8.09
N SER A 246 12.69 -16.01 -8.70
CA SER A 246 13.24 -15.60 -9.99
C SER A 246 14.72 -15.23 -9.86
N LYS A 247 15.53 -15.71 -10.81
CA LYS A 247 16.95 -15.37 -10.95
C LYS A 247 17.17 -13.94 -11.45
N GLU A 248 16.13 -13.34 -12.03
CA GLU A 248 16.16 -11.96 -12.53
C GLU A 248 16.06 -10.94 -11.38
N VAL A 249 15.59 -11.38 -10.21
CA VAL A 249 15.39 -10.49 -9.05
C VAL A 249 16.63 -10.45 -8.18
N ALA A 250 17.24 -9.27 -8.07
CA ALA A 250 18.29 -8.99 -7.11
C ALA A 250 17.67 -8.76 -5.72
N ARG A 251 18.05 -9.56 -4.73
CA ARG A 251 17.61 -9.45 -3.33
C ARG A 251 18.79 -9.01 -2.49
N LYS A 252 18.79 -7.74 -2.07
CA LYS A 252 19.91 -7.15 -1.32
C LYS A 252 19.50 -6.84 0.12
N PRO A 253 20.44 -6.80 1.07
CA PRO A 253 20.17 -6.20 2.37
C PRO A 253 19.65 -4.77 2.20
N PHE A 254 18.65 -4.39 2.99
CA PHE A 254 18.14 -3.02 2.98
C PHE A 254 19.22 -2.06 3.47
N VAL A 255 19.61 -1.12 2.63
CA VAL A 255 20.55 -0.04 2.97
C VAL A 255 19.90 1.27 2.60
N THR A 256 19.50 2.06 3.59
CA THR A 256 18.70 3.28 3.40
C THR A 256 19.29 4.23 2.35
N ALA A 257 20.62 4.39 2.31
CA ALA A 257 21.29 5.26 1.33
C ALA A 257 21.22 4.74 -0.12
N GLU A 258 21.12 3.41 -0.32
CA GLU A 258 20.90 2.81 -1.64
C GLU A 258 19.42 2.88 -2.02
N VAL A 259 18.53 2.56 -1.08
CA VAL A 259 17.07 2.53 -1.28
C VAL A 259 16.55 3.88 -1.77
N ILE A 260 16.91 4.98 -1.11
CA ILE A 260 16.39 6.31 -1.49
C ILE A 260 16.95 6.85 -2.82
N GLU A 261 18.00 6.24 -3.35
CA GLU A 261 18.56 6.56 -4.67
C GLU A 261 18.10 5.59 -5.76
N THR A 262 17.43 4.50 -5.40
CA THR A 262 16.94 3.48 -6.34
C THR A 262 15.63 3.94 -6.96
N ASP A 263 15.57 4.00 -8.29
CA ASP A 263 14.34 4.25 -9.04
C ASP A 263 13.59 2.95 -9.31
N TYR A 264 12.28 3.05 -9.59
CA TYR A 264 11.43 1.89 -9.86
C TYR A 264 10.41 2.20 -10.95
N ASP A 265 9.80 1.15 -11.51
CA ASP A 265 8.72 1.26 -12.48
C ASP A 265 7.51 0.47 -11.96
N PRO A 266 6.40 1.13 -11.61
CA PRO A 266 5.22 0.47 -11.04
C PRO A 266 4.45 -0.38 -12.07
N SER A 267 4.75 -0.25 -13.37
CA SER A 267 4.03 -0.97 -14.44
C SER A 267 4.54 -2.38 -14.71
N ARG A 268 5.61 -2.81 -14.03
CA ARG A 268 6.26 -4.11 -14.24
C ARG A 268 6.54 -4.84 -12.93
N MET A 269 6.86 -6.13 -13.02
CA MET A 269 7.34 -6.89 -11.86
C MET A 269 8.71 -6.36 -11.40
N GLN A 270 8.93 -6.36 -10.09
CA GLN A 270 10.09 -5.72 -9.47
C GLN A 270 11.31 -6.66 -9.50
N ASP A 271 12.36 -6.24 -10.19
CA ASP A 271 13.62 -6.97 -10.38
C ASP A 271 14.71 -6.58 -9.36
N HIS A 272 14.46 -5.57 -8.52
CA HIS A 272 15.38 -5.10 -7.49
C HIS A 272 14.64 -4.93 -6.18
N LEU A 273 14.91 -5.77 -5.20
CA LEU A 273 14.22 -5.81 -3.91
C LEU A 273 15.20 -5.77 -2.74
N PHE A 274 14.70 -5.26 -1.61
CA PHE A 274 15.48 -5.09 -0.39
C PHE A 274 14.91 -5.93 0.75
N VAL A 275 15.81 -6.51 1.53
CA VAL A 275 15.50 -7.42 2.64
C VAL A 275 15.82 -6.72 3.96
N ILE A 276 14.82 -6.57 4.82
CA ILE A 276 14.98 -6.03 6.17
C ILE A 276 15.20 -7.18 7.18
N PRO A 277 15.92 -6.96 8.28
CA PRO A 277 16.07 -7.96 9.32
C PRO A 277 14.85 -8.01 10.27
N SER A 278 14.14 -6.89 10.47
CA SER A 278 12.93 -6.81 11.30
C SER A 278 12.20 -5.47 11.13
N PHE A 279 10.93 -5.39 11.56
CA PHE A 279 10.21 -4.11 11.60
C PHE A 279 10.80 -3.11 12.62
N ALA A 280 11.28 -3.58 13.78
CA ALA A 280 11.97 -2.73 14.75
C ALA A 280 13.22 -2.06 14.14
N TRP A 281 13.98 -2.82 13.33
CA TRP A 281 15.11 -2.27 12.59
C TRP A 281 14.66 -1.26 11.51
N LEU A 282 13.62 -1.59 10.73
CA LEU A 282 13.10 -0.69 9.70
C LEU A 282 12.62 0.64 10.30
N ARG A 283 11.99 0.58 11.48
CA ARG A 283 11.62 1.75 12.27
C ARG A 283 12.83 2.60 12.64
N ALA A 284 13.90 1.99 13.16
CA ALA A 284 15.12 2.71 13.48
C ALA A 284 15.74 3.39 12.24
N GLU A 285 15.67 2.76 11.08
CA GLU A 285 16.16 3.33 9.82
C GLU A 285 15.35 4.56 9.37
N ILE A 286 14.01 4.50 9.41
CA ILE A 286 13.20 5.67 9.03
C ILE A 286 13.39 6.82 10.03
N GLU A 287 13.49 6.54 11.33
CA GLU A 287 13.81 7.55 12.35
C GLU A 287 15.15 8.25 12.04
N GLN A 288 16.19 7.48 11.69
CA GLN A 288 17.48 8.03 11.31
C GLN A 288 17.43 8.83 10.00
N LEU A 289 16.70 8.34 9.00
CA LEU A 289 16.53 9.03 7.73
C LEU A 289 15.87 10.40 7.93
N ILE A 290 14.78 10.46 8.69
CA ILE A 290 14.07 11.70 9.01
C ILE A 290 14.99 12.70 9.71
N ARG A 291 15.76 12.26 10.73
CA ARG A 291 16.75 13.12 11.42
C ARG A 291 17.82 13.64 10.47
N LYS A 292 18.32 12.81 9.54
CA LYS A 292 19.32 13.21 8.53
C LYS A 292 18.76 14.24 7.54
N MET A 293 17.49 14.10 7.16
CA MET A 293 16.80 15.05 6.28
C MET A 293 16.45 16.37 6.97
N LYS A 294 16.48 16.43 8.30
CA LYS A 294 16.16 17.63 9.12
C LYS A 294 14.76 18.17 8.83
N ILE A 295 13.77 17.28 8.77
CA ILE A 295 12.37 17.67 8.58
C ILE A 295 11.90 18.47 9.82
N PRO A 296 11.34 19.68 9.64
CA PRO A 296 10.91 20.50 10.77
C PRO A 296 9.87 19.79 11.65
N GLY A 297 10.02 19.87 12.98
CA GLY A 297 9.03 19.31 13.91
C GLY A 297 9.03 17.78 14.04
N MET A 298 10.10 17.13 13.57
CA MET A 298 10.35 15.68 13.67
C MET A 298 11.80 15.40 14.09
#